data_AF-A0A838F9S0-F1
#
_entry.id   AF-A0A838F9S0-F1
#
_cell.length_a   1.000
_cell.length_b   1.000
_cell.length_c   1.000
_cell.angle_alpha   90.00
_cell.angle_beta   90.00
_cell.angle_gamma   90.00
#
_symmetry.space_group_name_H-M   'P 1'
#
loop_
_entity.id
_entity.type
_entity.pdbx_description
1 polymer ?
#
loop_
_entity_poly.entity_id
_entity_poly.type
_entity_poly.pdbx_seq_one_letter_code
_entity_poly.pdbx_strand_id
1 'polypeptide(L)' 'TAKVSDLLLSVPKYGRVKVNRILSQCRISPSKTIGGLSGRQRAELVSFLGT' A
#
# COMPACT_ATOMS: atom_id res chain seq x y z
N THR A 1 -7.05 12.77 -4.32
CA THR A 1 -6.09 11.73 -4.75
C THR A 1 -6.40 10.44 -4.01
N ALA A 2 -6.34 9.29 -4.69
CA ALA A 2 -6.69 8.00 -4.06
C ALA A 2 -5.69 7.63 -2.96
N LYS A 3 -6.20 7.02 -1.87
CA LYS A 3 -5.35 6.42 -0.83
C LYS A 3 -4.78 5.09 -1.33
N VAL A 4 -3.59 4.76 -0.85
CA VAL A 4 -2.97 3.47 -1.17
C VAL A 4 -3.83 2.30 -0.68
N SER A 5 -4.43 2.44 0.52
CA SER A 5 -5.33 1.44 1.09
C SER A 5 -6.53 1.16 0.20
N ASP A 6 -7.12 2.19 -0.39
CA ASP A 6 -8.35 2.07 -1.16
C ASP A 6 -8.08 1.34 -2.48
N LEU A 7 -6.92 1.61 -3.09
CA LEU A 7 -6.46 0.88 -4.27
C LEU A 7 -6.15 -0.59 -3.94
N LEU A 8 -5.42 -0.86 -2.85
CA LEU A 8 -5.14 -2.23 -2.46
C LEU A 8 -6.42 -3.02 -2.14
N LEU A 9 -7.39 -2.41 -1.46
CA LEU A 9 -8.69 -3.04 -1.17
C LEU A 9 -9.53 -3.32 -2.42
N SER A 10 -9.29 -2.60 -3.52
CA SER A 10 -9.97 -2.85 -4.79
C SER A 10 -9.43 -4.07 -5.54
N VAL A 11 -8.24 -4.58 -5.16
CA VAL A 11 -7.63 -5.75 -5.80
C VAL A 11 -8.19 -7.05 -5.20
N PRO A 12 -8.61 -8.03 -6.02
CA PRO A 12 -9.05 -9.33 -5.54
C PRO A 12 -8.03 -9.97 -4.58
N LYS A 13 -8.51 -10.61 -3.50
CA LYS A 13 -7.69 -11.26 -2.45
C LYS A 13 -6.94 -10.31 -1.49
N TYR A 14 -7.06 -8.99 -1.64
CA TYR A 14 -6.45 -8.01 -0.73
C TYR A 14 -7.46 -7.46 0.26
N GLY A 15 -7.84 -8.28 1.24
CA GLY A 15 -8.71 -7.85 2.34
C GLY A 15 -8.00 -6.90 3.33
N ARG A 16 -8.80 -6.24 4.18
CA ARG A 16 -8.34 -5.21 5.14
C ARG A 16 -7.17 -5.64 6.02
N VAL A 17 -7.18 -6.89 6.49
CA VAL A 17 -6.08 -7.45 7.31
C VAL A 17 -4.77 -7.50 6.52
N LYS A 18 -4.81 -8.02 5.29
CA LYS A 18 -3.63 -8.12 4.42
C LYS A 18 -3.10 -6.75 4.03
N VAL A 19 -3.99 -5.82 3.67
CA VAL A 19 -3.63 -4.43 3.33
C VAL A 19 -2.93 -3.74 4.50
N ASN A 20 -3.51 -3.80 5.70
CA ASN A 20 -2.89 -3.18 6.89
C ASN A 20 -1.52 -3.80 7.20
N ARG A 21 -1.35 -5.11 7.00
CA ARG A 21 -0.05 -5.77 7.17
C ARG A 21 1.01 -5.25 6.18
N ILE A 22 0.66 -5.14 4.90
CA ILE A 22 1.57 -4.61 3.85
C ILE A 22 1.96 -3.16 4.16
N LEU A 23 0.99 -2.32 4.49
CA LEU A 23 1.22 -0.90 4.79
C LEU A 23 2.10 -0.73 6.04
N SER A 24 1.86 -1.53 7.09
CA SER A 24 2.69 -1.53 8.29
C SER A 24 4.14 -1.91 7.98
N GLN A 25 4.33 -2.95 7.17
CA GLN A 25 5.67 -3.42 6.79
C GLN A 25 6.45 -2.40 5.95
N CYS A 26 5.77 -1.67 5.05
CA CYS A 26 6.35 -0.59 4.26
C CYS A 26 6.41 0.76 5.02
N ARG A 27 6.00 0.79 6.30
CA ARG A 27 5.87 2.01 7.12
C ARG A 27 5.07 3.13 6.43
N ILE A 28 3.93 2.77 5.84
CA ILE A 28 3.00 3.67 5.16
C ILE A 28 1.76 3.85 6.04
N SER A 29 1.39 5.09 6.36
CA SER A 29 0.12 5.38 7.03
C SER A 29 -1.07 5.02 6.11
N PRO A 30 -2.16 4.42 6.64
CA PRO A 30 -3.38 4.15 5.86
C PRO A 30 -4.01 5.39 5.23
N SER A 31 -3.81 6.57 5.82
CA SER A 31 -4.31 7.84 5.26
C SER A 31 -3.49 8.36 4.08
N LYS A 32 -2.33 7.75 3.80
CA LYS A 32 -1.39 8.23 2.78
C LYS A 32 -1.94 8.00 1.37
N THR A 33 -1.79 9.02 0.53
CA THR A 33 -2.20 8.98 -0.87
C THR A 33 -1.06 8.51 -1.77
N ILE A 34 -1.40 8.02 -2.96
CA ILE A 34 -0.39 7.57 -3.96
C ILE A 34 0.61 8.67 -4.31
N GLY A 35 0.11 9.90 -4.46
CA GLY A 35 0.94 11.07 -4.75
C GLY A 35 1.91 11.43 -3.61
N GLY A 36 1.57 11.09 -2.36
CA GLY A 36 2.42 11.36 -1.19
C GLY A 36 3.49 10.30 -0.91
N LEU A 37 3.53 9.20 -1.66
CA LEU A 37 4.53 8.15 -1.45
C LEU A 37 5.94 8.62 -1.87
N SER A 38 6.93 8.35 -1.02
CA SER A 38 8.34 8.53 -1.39
C SER A 38 8.79 7.43 -2.35
N GLY A 39 9.91 7.65 -3.06
CA GLY A 39 10.49 6.63 -3.95
C GLY A 39 10.78 5.31 -3.22
N ARG A 40 11.30 5.38 -1.99
CA ARG A 40 11.51 4.22 -1.12
C ARG A 40 10.22 3.45 -0.83
N GLN A 41 9.16 4.16 -0.42
CA GLN A 41 7.88 3.51 -0.10
C GLN A 41 7.25 2.84 -1.31
N ARG A 42 7.39 3.45 -2.49
CA ARG A 42 6.97 2.83 -3.76
C ARG A 42 7.76 1.56 -4.03
N ALA A 43 9.08 1.59 -3.88
CA ALA A 43 9.92 0.41 -4.09
C ALA A 43 9.59 -0.74 -3.12
N GLU A 44 9.43 -0.45 -1.81
CA GLU A 44 9.05 -1.45 -0.81
C GLU A 44 7.66 -2.05 -1.11
N LEU A 45 6.69 -1.19 -1.49
CA LEU A 45 5.33 -1.64 -1.80
C LEU A 45 5.27 -2.48 -3.07
N VAL A 46 6.02 -2.13 -4.13
CA VAL A 46 6.15 -2.94 -5.35
C VAL A 46 6.82 -4.28 -5.06
N SER A 47 7.90 -4.28 -4.26
CA SER A 47 8.56 -5.52 -3.81
C SER A 47 7.59 -6.44 -3.05
N PHE A 48 6.63 -5.88 -2.32
CA PHE A 48 5.63 -6.65 -1.57
C PHE A 48 4.50 -7.22 -2.44
N LEU A 49 4.13 -6.52 -3.51
CA LEU A 49 3.01 -6.91 -4.37
C LEU A 49 3.41 -7.90 -5.47
N GLY A 50 4.71 -7.99 -5.78
CA GLY A 50 5.25 -8.95 -6.74
C GLY A 50 6.19 -8.27 -7.72
N THR A 51 7.47 -8.54 -7.53
CA THR A 51 8.34 -8.97 -8.65
C THR A 51 8.35 -10.49 -8.62
#